data_AF-A0A271M599-F1
#
_entry.id   AF-A0A271M599-F1
#
_cell.length_a   1.000
_cell.length_b   1.000
_cell.length_c   1.000
_cell.angle_alpha   90.00
_cell.angle_beta   90.00
_cell.angle_gamma   90.00
#
_symmetry.space_group_name_H-M   'P 1'
#
loop_
_entity.id
_entity.type
_entity.pdbx_description
1 polymer ?
#
loop_
_entity_poly.entity_id
_entity_poly.type
_entity_poly.pdbx_seq_one_letter_code
_entity_poly.pdbx_strand_id
1 'polypeptide(L)' 'MYHPRLKGNAYEAGKHYAEILYRNGFRFPKVTEEKLKFGEQCKPILTEFDPSMVKEIQGFAEGCQRH' A
#
# COMPACT_ATOMS: atom_id res chain seq x y z
N MET A 1 -1.74 18.45 -7.14
CA MET A 1 -1.78 17.08 -6.59
C MET A 1 -2.81 16.28 -7.39
N TYR A 2 -2.39 15.20 -8.05
CA TYR A 2 -3.31 14.36 -8.84
C TYR A 2 -4.24 13.58 -7.90
N HIS A 3 -5.55 13.68 -8.10
CA HIS A 3 -6.56 12.95 -7.32
C HIS A 3 -7.17 11.85 -8.19
N PRO A 4 -6.69 10.60 -8.10
CA PRO A 4 -7.24 9.50 -8.88
C PRO A 4 -8.67 9.22 -8.45
N ARG A 5 -9.54 8.94 -9.44
CA ARG A 5 -10.84 8.34 -9.17
C ARG A 5 -10.65 6.84 -9.00
N LEU A 6 -10.43 6.42 -7.76
CA LEU A 6 -10.30 5.02 -7.40
C LEU A 6 -11.68 4.34 -7.45
N LYS A 7 -11.74 3.15 -8.04
CA LYS A 7 -12.93 2.31 -8.15
C LYS A 7 -12.53 0.86 -7.88
N GLY A 8 -13.49 0.04 -7.48
CA GLY A 8 -13.25 -1.35 -7.12
C GLY A 8 -13.17 -1.55 -5.61
N ASN A 9 -12.69 -2.72 -5.19
CA ASN A 9 -12.45 -3.03 -3.79
C ASN A 9 -11.17 -2.32 -3.26
N ALA A 10 -10.97 -2.34 -1.94
CA ALA A 10 -9.85 -1.65 -1.30
C ALA A 10 -8.47 -2.05 -1.88
N TYR A 11 -8.28 -3.34 -2.20
CA TYR A 11 -7.05 -3.81 -2.84
C TYR A 11 -6.87 -3.22 -4.25
N GLU A 12 -7.91 -3.22 -5.07
CA GLU A 12 -7.89 -2.66 -6.43
C GLU A 12 -7.61 -1.15 -6.41
N ALA A 13 -8.23 -0.43 -5.47
CA ALA A 13 -7.99 0.99 -5.25
C ALA A 13 -6.52 1.28 -4.91
N GLY A 14 -5.97 0.57 -3.91
CA GLY A 14 -4.57 0.70 -3.51
C GLY A 14 -3.59 0.38 -4.64
N LYS A 15 -3.84 -0.72 -5.36
CA LYS A 15 -3.01 -1.14 -6.50
C LYS A 15 -3.03 -0.13 -7.63
N HIS A 16 -4.22 0.33 -8.04
CA HIS A 16 -4.35 1.33 -9.10
C HIS A 16 -3.61 2.62 -8.75
N TYR A 17 -3.73 3.08 -7.50
CA TYR A 17 -3.05 4.28 -7.07
C TYR A 17 -1.53 4.13 -7.08
N ALA A 18 -1.03 3.02 -6.50
CA ALA A 18 0.40 2.71 -6.49
C ALA A 18 0.99 2.62 -7.89
N GLU A 19 0.29 2.01 -8.85
CA GLU A 19 0.74 1.93 -10.24
C GLU A 19 0.90 3.33 -10.87
N ILE A 20 -0.03 4.25 -10.62
CA ILE A 20 0.07 5.64 -11.10
C ILE A 20 1.28 6.33 -10.49
N LEU A 21 1.47 6.20 -9.17
CA LEU A 21 2.62 6.81 -8.49
C LEU A 21 3.94 6.22 -9.01
N TYR A 22 4.03 4.90 -9.15
CA TYR A 22 5.22 4.19 -9.60
C TYR A 22 5.61 4.58 -11.03
N ARG A 23 4.62 4.69 -11.95
CA ARG A 23 4.82 5.18 -13.33
C ARG A 23 5.35 6.62 -13.35
N ASN A 24 4.98 7.42 -12.36
CA ASN A 24 5.44 8.81 -12.20
C ASN A 24 6.73 8.92 -11.37
N GLY A 25 7.47 7.82 -11.18
CA GLY A 25 8.80 7.83 -10.55
C GLY A 25 8.81 7.62 -9.04
N PHE A 26 7.66 7.37 -8.41
CA PHE A 26 7.64 6.98 -7.00
C PHE A 26 8.42 5.67 -6.79
N ARG A 27 9.30 5.66 -5.79
CA ARG A 27 10.01 4.47 -5.33
C ARG A 27 9.89 4.41 -3.83
N PHE A 28 9.53 3.25 -3.30
CA PHE A 28 9.41 3.07 -1.87
C PHE A 28 10.79 3.26 -1.22
N PRO A 29 10.91 4.09 -0.17
CA PRO A 29 12.19 4.37 0.46
C PRO A 29 12.74 3.12 1.15
N LYS A 30 14.06 3.08 1.38
CA LYS A 30 14.66 2.07 2.25
C LYS A 30 14.16 2.28 3.68
N VAL A 31 13.71 1.19 4.30
CA VAL A 31 13.20 1.19 5.68
C VAL A 31 14.15 0.37 6.55
N THR A 32 14.37 0.80 7.79
CA THR A 32 15.20 0.08 8.75
C THR A 32 14.52 -1.21 9.19
N GLU A 33 15.30 -2.21 9.59
CA GLU A 33 14.78 -3.48 10.11
C GLU A 33 13.86 -3.29 11.32
N GLU A 34 14.20 -2.34 12.20
CA GLU A 34 13.36 -1.95 13.35
C GLU A 34 11.96 -1.50 12.92
N LYS A 35 11.88 -0.64 11.89
CA LYS A 35 10.60 -0.14 11.35
C LYS A 35 9.80 -1.24 10.67
N LEU A 36 10.46 -2.17 9.97
CA LEU A 36 9.80 -3.35 9.39
C LEU A 36 9.21 -4.25 10.48
N LYS A 37 10.00 -4.55 11.52
CA LYS A 37 9.57 -5.36 12.66
C LYS A 37 8.38 -4.73 13.39
N PHE A 38 8.43 -3.42 13.63
CA PHE A 38 7.32 -2.70 14.24
C PHE A 38 6.06 -2.73 13.35
N GLY A 39 6.21 -2.53 12.04
CA GLY A 39 5.10 -2.62 11.08
C GLY A 39 4.40 -3.99 11.09
N GLU A 40 5.18 -5.08 11.12
CA GLU A 40 4.62 -6.44 11.23
C GLU A 40 3.86 -6.66 12.55
N GLN A 41 4.32 -6.08 13.65
CA GLN A 41 3.61 -6.12 14.94
C GLN A 41 2.29 -5.33 14.91
N CYS A 42 2.21 -4.26 14.12
CA CYS A 42 0.98 -3.48 13.95
C CYS A 42 -0.06 -4.15 13.06
N LYS A 43 0.36 -4.99 12.10
CA LYS A 43 -0.52 -5.66 11.14
C LYS A 43 -1.71 -6.40 11.76
N PRO A 44 -1.58 -7.22 12.83
CA PRO A 44 -2.74 -7.89 13.43
C PRO A 44 -3.76 -6.90 14.01
N ILE A 45 -3.28 -5.85 14.70
CA ILE A 45 -4.13 -4.79 15.27
C ILE A 45 -4.89 -4.07 14.16
N LEU A 46 -4.20 -3.73 13.08
CA LEU A 46 -4.81 -3.06 11.93
C LEU A 46 -5.84 -3.95 11.23
N THR A 47 -5.58 -5.26 11.15
CA THR A 47 -6.48 -6.22 10.52
C THR A 47 -7.76 -6.39 11.34
N GLU A 48 -7.68 -6.37 12.67
CA GLU A 48 -8.85 -6.42 13.56
C GLU A 48 -9.68 -5.13 13.46
N PHE A 49 -9.01 -3.98 13.41
CA PHE A 49 -9.67 -2.68 13.34
C PHE A 49 -10.32 -2.40 11.98
N ASP A 50 -9.57 -2.60 10.89
CA ASP A 50 -10.03 -2.39 9.51
C ASP A 50 -9.29 -3.31 8.54
N PRO A 51 -9.88 -4.48 8.20
CA PRO A 51 -9.28 -5.40 7.25
C PRO A 51 -9.24 -4.85 5.83
N SER A 52 -10.09 -3.86 5.48
CA SER A 52 -10.11 -3.26 4.14
C SER A 52 -8.87 -2.41 3.90
N MET A 53 -8.42 -1.67 4.92
CA MET A 53 -7.19 -0.89 4.87
C MET A 53 -5.95 -1.78 4.70
N VAL A 54 -5.92 -2.95 5.35
CA VAL A 54 -4.83 -3.93 5.14
C VAL A 54 -4.80 -4.43 3.69
N LYS A 55 -5.97 -4.63 3.07
CA LYS A 55 -6.08 -4.98 1.66
C LYS A 55 -5.62 -3.86 0.73
N GLU A 56 -5.93 -2.60 1.06
CA GLU A 56 -5.45 -1.45 0.31
C GLU A 56 -3.93 -1.29 0.39
N ILE A 57 -3.33 -1.42 1.59
CA ILE A 57 -1.88 -1.41 1.79
C ILE A 57 -1.22 -2.54 1.00
N GLN A 58 -1.80 -3.75 1.01
CA GLN A 58 -1.33 -4.88 0.21
C GLN A 58 -1.33 -4.54 -1.29
N GLY A 59 -2.46 -4.04 -1.81
CA GLY A 59 -2.57 -3.64 -3.21
C GLY A 59 -1.56 -2.56 -3.58
N PHE A 60 -1.38 -1.57 -2.71
CA PHE A 60 -0.42 -0.50 -2.89
C PHE A 60 1.03 -1.02 -2.96
N ALA A 61 1.41 -1.91 -2.04
CA ALA A 61 2.74 -2.52 -2.01
C ALA A 61 3.04 -3.30 -3.30
N GLU A 62 2.08 -4.11 -3.76
CA GLU A 62 2.22 -4.87 -5.02
C GLU A 62 2.27 -3.95 -6.25
N GLY A 63 1.45 -2.89 -6.30
CA GLY A 63 1.46 -1.91 -7.40
C GLY A 63 2.77 -1.10 -7.49
N CYS A 64 3.51 -0.99 -6.38
CA CYS A 64 4.80 -0.31 -6.31
C CYS A 64 6.00 -1.18 -6.72
N GLN A 65 5.79 -2.45 -7.09
CA GLN A 65 6.86 -3.42 -7.34
C GLN A 65 6.87 -3.99 -8.76
N ARG A 66 6.39 -3.24 -9.77
CA ARG A 66 6.18 -3.82 -11.11
C ARG A 66 7.46 -4.47 -11.67
N HIS A 67 7.37 -5.78 -11.94
CA HIS A 67 8.31 -6.59 -12.72
C HIS A 67 8.68 -5.93 -14.04
#